data_AF-A0A4Q4QQF8-F1
#
_entry.id   AF-A0A4Q4QQF8-F1
#
_cell.length_a   1.000
_cell.length_b   1.000
_cell.length_c   1.000
_cell.angle_alpha   90.00
_cell.angle_beta   90.00
_cell.angle_gamma   90.00
#
_symmetry.space_group_name_H-M   'P 1'
#
loop_
_entity.id
_entity.type
_entity.pdbx_description
1 polymer ?
#
loop_
_entity_poly.entity_id
_entity_poly.type
_entity_poly.pdbx_seq_one_letter_code
_entity_poly.pdbx_strand_id
1 'polypeptide(L)'
;RGRPKTIQPGNREWVTVIAAINAAGWTIPPFLIFAGKYHLSAWYEEADIPRDWAIAVSDNGWTTNELGVEWLKHFVKHTEGKVVGARRLLILDGHESHHSLEFQELCKESNIYTLCMPAHSSHLLQPLDVGCFSPMKRAYSREIEALMRYNINHITKLEFLPAFKAAFDRSFTSANICSAFRGAGLAPLQPDAVLSKLNVQLRTPTPPAALAEPPWEARTPSNVRELEAQSTLIRDRVRRHKSSSPASIIEAIHQLKKGAEVMMLSAELMRDQITCLERANKAATKRRQRKKKRIQKRRTLTKGEGEDILAQKEADQQIEHKQRQGGERLGLSRQAIARCRRCRETRHNSRTCKKDAVDTI
;
A
#
# COMPACT_ATOMS: atom_id res chain seq x y z
N ARG A 1 22.26 -4.95 25.98
CA ARG A 1 20.81 -4.89 25.66
C ARG A 1 20.63 -5.30 24.20
N GLY A 2 20.15 -6.51 23.94
CA GLY A 2 19.94 -7.01 22.57
C GLY A 2 18.81 -6.22 21.90
N ARG A 3 19.06 -5.72 20.67
CA ARG A 3 17.97 -5.23 19.80
C ARG A 3 16.94 -6.36 19.69
N PRO A 4 15.65 -6.13 19.96
CA PRO A 4 14.64 -7.15 19.72
C PRO A 4 14.75 -7.54 18.25
N LYS A 5 15.00 -8.83 17.98
CA LYS A 5 14.95 -9.38 16.63
C LYS A 5 13.50 -9.21 16.18
N THR A 6 13.27 -8.28 15.26
CA THR A 6 11.99 -8.15 14.57
C THR A 6 11.67 -9.51 13.96
N ILE A 7 10.65 -10.18 14.48
CA ILE A 7 10.12 -11.41 13.90
C ILE A 7 9.82 -11.06 12.45
N GLN A 8 10.59 -11.59 11.51
CA GLN A 8 10.32 -11.39 10.10
C GLN A 8 9.22 -12.38 9.72
N PRO A 9 7.98 -11.93 9.45
CA PRO A 9 6.93 -12.85 9.02
C PRO A 9 7.36 -13.46 7.68
N GLY A 10 7.46 -14.79 7.64
CA GLY A 10 8.02 -15.59 6.54
C GLY A 10 7.20 -15.63 5.25
N ASN A 11 6.26 -14.69 5.05
CA ASN A 11 5.46 -14.59 3.85
C ASN A 11 5.50 -13.15 3.33
N ARG A 12 6.61 -12.80 2.68
CA ARG A 12 6.82 -11.48 2.07
C ARG A 12 6.48 -11.58 0.59
N GLU A 13 5.43 -10.86 0.20
CA GLU A 13 5.12 -10.62 -1.21
C GLU A 13 5.88 -9.39 -1.68
N TRP A 14 6.56 -9.49 -2.82
CA TRP A 14 7.28 -8.38 -3.43
C TRP A 14 6.35 -7.57 -4.34
N VAL A 15 6.53 -6.26 -4.33
CA VAL A 15 5.93 -5.33 -5.29
C VAL A 15 7.07 -4.60 -5.99
N THR A 16 7.08 -4.63 -7.31
CA THR A 16 8.02 -3.85 -8.11
C THR A 16 7.42 -2.48 -8.39
N VAL A 17 8.23 -1.43 -8.24
CA VAL A 17 7.83 -0.05 -8.51
C VAL A 17 8.77 0.49 -9.59
N ILE A 18 8.20 0.93 -10.71
CA ILE A 18 8.93 1.67 -11.74
C ILE A 18 8.48 3.12 -11.66
N ALA A 19 9.43 4.01 -11.34
CA ALA A 19 9.20 5.44 -11.21
C ALA A 19 10.07 6.21 -12.23
N ALA A 20 9.63 7.39 -12.63
CA ALA A 20 10.45 8.28 -13.45
C ALA A 20 10.31 9.73 -13.00
N ILE A 21 11.44 10.44 -13.02
CA ILE A 21 11.59 11.83 -12.59
C ILE A 21 12.40 12.62 -13.61
N ASN A 22 12.28 13.95 -13.60
CA ASN A 22 13.06 14.83 -14.47
C ASN A 22 13.86 15.89 -13.70
N ALA A 23 14.81 16.53 -14.39
CA ALA A 23 15.68 17.56 -13.81
C ALA A 23 14.95 18.82 -13.34
N ALA A 24 13.71 19.06 -13.81
CA ALA A 24 12.86 20.17 -13.37
C ALA A 24 12.13 19.88 -12.04
N GLY A 25 12.36 18.71 -11.43
CA GLY A 25 11.76 18.35 -10.15
C GLY A 25 10.39 17.70 -10.27
N TRP A 26 10.02 17.14 -11.43
CA TRP A 26 8.72 16.52 -11.64
C TRP A 26 8.85 15.00 -11.60
N THR A 27 7.78 14.34 -11.17
CA THR A 27 7.61 12.88 -11.25
C THR A 27 6.39 12.56 -12.09
N ILE A 28 6.43 11.42 -12.81
CA ILE A 28 5.21 10.82 -13.38
C ILE A 28 4.53 9.91 -12.35
N PRO A 29 3.25 9.54 -12.54
CA PRO A 29 2.60 8.53 -11.71
C PRO A 29 3.40 7.23 -11.72
N PRO A 30 3.58 6.58 -10.55
CA PRO A 30 4.34 5.33 -10.46
C PRO A 30 3.61 4.18 -11.16
N PHE A 31 4.40 3.23 -11.64
CA PHE A 31 3.94 2.00 -12.26
C PHE A 31 4.24 0.83 -11.34
N LEU A 32 3.19 0.23 -10.78
CA LEU A 32 3.27 -0.80 -9.76
C LEU A 32 3.06 -2.18 -10.39
N ILE A 33 3.93 -3.14 -10.12
CA ILE A 33 3.79 -4.52 -10.61
C ILE A 33 3.56 -5.44 -9.42
N PHE A 34 2.40 -6.09 -9.42
CA PHE A 34 2.00 -7.06 -8.41
C PHE A 34 2.24 -8.48 -8.89
N ALA A 35 2.74 -9.35 -8.01
CA ALA A 35 2.75 -10.78 -8.26
C ALA A 35 1.30 -11.31 -8.36
N GLY A 36 0.96 -12.04 -9.42
CA GLY A 36 -0.36 -12.60 -9.62
C GLY A 36 -0.72 -12.87 -11.08
N LYS A 37 -1.99 -13.20 -11.31
CA LYS A 37 -2.54 -13.45 -12.67
C LYS A 37 -3.73 -12.57 -13.02
N TYR A 38 -4.39 -12.02 -12.01
CA TYR A 38 -5.65 -11.29 -12.14
C TYR A 38 -5.61 -10.02 -11.32
N HIS A 39 -6.26 -8.99 -11.87
CA HIS A 39 -6.64 -7.79 -11.13
C HIS A 39 -7.80 -8.09 -10.19
N LEU A 40 -7.68 -7.66 -8.92
CA LEU A 40 -8.74 -7.79 -7.93
C LEU A 40 -9.50 -6.47 -7.79
N SER A 41 -10.84 -6.56 -7.84
CA SER A 41 -11.79 -5.45 -7.59
C SER A 41 -11.38 -4.55 -6.43
N ALA A 42 -11.04 -5.14 -5.29
CA ALA A 42 -10.68 -4.42 -4.08
C ALA A 42 -9.53 -3.41 -4.26
N TRP A 43 -8.58 -3.65 -5.19
CA TRP A 43 -7.49 -2.69 -5.47
C TRP A 43 -8.02 -1.40 -6.10
N TYR A 44 -9.16 -1.46 -6.78
CA TYR A 44 -9.78 -0.35 -7.51
C TYR A 44 -10.99 0.24 -6.78
N GLU A 45 -11.60 -0.50 -5.84
CA GLU A 45 -12.69 0.01 -5.00
C GLU A 45 -12.19 0.66 -3.69
N GLU A 46 -11.19 0.07 -3.04
CA GLU A 46 -10.81 0.43 -1.66
C GLU A 46 -9.51 1.25 -1.59
N ALA A 47 -8.61 1.10 -2.56
CA ALA A 47 -7.32 1.77 -2.48
C ALA A 47 -7.50 3.28 -2.73
N ASP A 48 -7.08 4.08 -1.75
CA ASP A 48 -6.97 5.52 -1.88
C ASP A 48 -5.65 5.85 -2.61
N ILE A 49 -5.67 5.73 -3.94
CA ILE A 49 -4.57 6.10 -4.83
C ILE A 49 -5.08 6.93 -6.00
N PRO A 50 -4.26 7.82 -6.58
CA PRO A 50 -4.68 8.64 -7.72
C PRO A 50 -5.10 7.80 -8.93
N ARG A 51 -6.08 8.31 -9.70
CA ARG A 51 -6.67 7.60 -10.85
C ARG A 51 -5.67 7.29 -11.96
N ASP A 52 -4.59 8.05 -12.06
CA ASP A 52 -3.55 7.92 -13.08
C ASP A 52 -2.41 6.96 -12.70
N TRP A 53 -2.45 6.37 -11.50
CA TRP A 53 -1.47 5.35 -11.11
C TRP A 53 -1.72 4.04 -11.85
N ALA A 54 -0.66 3.45 -12.38
CA ALA A 54 -0.72 2.20 -13.13
C ALA A 54 -0.45 1.00 -12.23
N ILE A 55 -1.31 -0.01 -12.32
CA ILE A 55 -1.14 -1.32 -11.68
C ILE A 55 -1.05 -2.37 -12.78
N ALA A 56 0.06 -3.08 -12.80
CA ALA A 56 0.34 -4.22 -13.66
C ALA A 56 0.44 -5.49 -12.81
N VAL A 57 0.32 -6.64 -13.47
CA VAL A 57 0.36 -7.95 -12.81
C VAL A 57 1.23 -8.91 -13.62
N SER A 58 2.25 -9.50 -12.98
CA SER A 58 3.09 -10.56 -13.53
C SER A 58 3.13 -11.78 -12.62
N ASP A 59 3.47 -12.96 -13.14
CA ASP A 59 3.38 -14.20 -12.35
C ASP A 59 4.25 -14.18 -11.09
N ASN A 60 5.40 -13.51 -11.16
CA ASN A 60 6.42 -13.45 -10.10
C ASN A 60 6.61 -12.02 -9.52
N GLY A 61 5.87 -11.02 -10.01
CA GLY A 61 5.98 -9.62 -9.59
C GLY A 61 7.16 -8.85 -10.19
N TRP A 62 7.95 -9.50 -11.05
CA TRP A 62 9.08 -8.87 -11.75
C TRP A 62 8.65 -8.25 -13.08
N THR A 63 9.48 -7.34 -13.58
CA THR A 63 9.33 -6.73 -14.91
C THR A 63 9.63 -7.75 -16.00
N THR A 64 8.84 -7.73 -17.09
CA THR A 64 9.09 -8.47 -18.33
C THR A 64 9.26 -7.50 -19.49
N ASN A 65 9.68 -7.97 -20.66
CA ASN A 65 9.82 -7.13 -21.86
C ASN A 65 8.50 -6.45 -22.22
N GLU A 66 7.38 -7.19 -22.13
CA GLU A 66 6.04 -6.67 -22.43
C GLU A 66 5.64 -5.58 -21.43
N LEU A 67 5.90 -5.79 -20.13
CA LEU A 67 5.65 -4.78 -19.11
C LEU A 67 6.56 -3.57 -19.25
N GLY A 68 7.80 -3.75 -19.74
CA GLY A 68 8.70 -2.66 -20.09
C GLY A 68 8.11 -1.76 -21.17
N VAL A 69 7.51 -2.34 -22.21
CA VAL A 69 6.80 -1.60 -23.26
C VAL A 69 5.53 -0.93 -22.72
N GLU A 70 4.74 -1.61 -21.90
CA GLU A 70 3.55 -1.01 -21.27
C GLU A 70 3.94 0.19 -20.37
N TRP A 71 5.04 0.08 -19.63
CA TRP A 71 5.59 1.20 -18.87
C TRP A 71 6.08 2.33 -19.78
N LEU A 72 6.69 2.04 -20.93
CA LEU A 72 7.11 3.09 -21.87
C LEU A 72 5.91 3.84 -22.45
N LYS A 73 4.81 3.14 -22.77
CA LYS A 73 3.55 3.78 -23.18
C LYS A 73 3.01 4.71 -22.09
N HIS A 74 3.06 4.27 -20.83
CA HIS A 74 2.72 5.09 -19.67
C HIS A 74 3.66 6.32 -19.54
N PHE A 75 4.96 6.14 -19.70
CA PHE A 75 5.94 7.22 -19.69
C PHE A 75 5.66 8.25 -20.79
N VAL A 76 5.41 7.81 -22.02
CA VAL A 76 5.07 8.70 -23.16
C VAL A 76 3.82 9.51 -22.85
N LYS A 77 2.73 8.85 -22.42
CA LYS A 77 1.45 9.49 -22.05
C LYS A 77 1.64 10.61 -21.01
N HIS A 78 2.49 10.40 -20.01
CA HIS A 78 2.69 11.36 -18.92
C HIS A 78 3.76 12.43 -19.18
N THR A 79 4.51 12.33 -20.28
CA THR A 79 5.60 13.27 -20.61
C THR A 79 5.38 14.03 -21.91
N GLU A 80 4.54 13.55 -22.83
CA GLU A 80 4.33 14.16 -24.15
C GLU A 80 3.82 15.60 -24.07
N GLY A 81 2.84 15.89 -23.21
CA GLY A 81 2.35 17.26 -22.99
C GLY A 81 3.29 18.16 -22.20
N LYS A 82 4.46 17.66 -21.81
CA LYS A 82 5.44 18.34 -20.94
C LYS A 82 6.82 18.49 -21.58
N VAL A 83 6.92 18.19 -22.88
CA VAL A 83 8.19 18.27 -23.61
C VAL A 83 8.58 19.73 -23.79
N VAL A 84 9.83 20.04 -23.47
CA VAL A 84 10.47 21.31 -23.80
C VAL A 84 11.46 21.02 -24.94
N GLY A 85 11.21 21.60 -26.11
CA GLY A 85 12.00 21.36 -27.33
C GLY A 85 11.51 20.17 -28.13
N ALA A 86 12.41 19.55 -28.91
CA ALA A 86 12.04 18.53 -29.89
C ALA A 86 12.16 17.07 -29.39
N ARG A 87 12.90 16.82 -28.30
CA ARG A 87 13.31 15.47 -27.91
C ARG A 87 13.37 15.27 -26.40
N ARG A 88 13.20 14.02 -25.96
CA ARG A 88 13.34 13.58 -24.56
C ARG A 88 14.55 12.67 -24.41
N LEU A 89 15.32 12.85 -23.34
CA LEU A 89 16.39 11.92 -22.94
C LEU A 89 15.89 11.06 -21.79
N LEU A 90 15.91 9.74 -21.97
CA LEU A 90 15.56 8.74 -20.96
C LEU A 90 16.81 7.99 -20.51
N ILE A 91 17.20 8.20 -19.25
CA ILE A 91 18.37 7.55 -18.64
C ILE A 91 17.90 6.30 -17.90
N LEU A 92 18.46 5.14 -18.23
CA LEU A 92 18.04 3.83 -17.75
C LEU A 92 19.21 3.07 -17.12
N ASP A 93 18.91 2.12 -16.24
CA ASP A 93 19.89 1.11 -15.85
C ASP A 93 20.05 0.08 -16.98
N GLY A 94 21.10 -0.74 -16.90
CA GLY A 94 21.41 -1.75 -17.92
C GLY A 94 20.50 -2.98 -17.87
N HIS A 95 19.28 -2.89 -17.34
CA HIS A 95 18.39 -4.05 -17.20
C HIS A 95 17.92 -4.59 -18.57
N GLU A 96 17.85 -5.92 -18.69
CA GLU A 96 17.58 -6.63 -19.96
C GLU A 96 16.23 -6.20 -20.60
N SER A 97 15.24 -5.86 -19.78
CA SER A 97 13.89 -5.45 -20.22
C SER A 97 13.85 -4.20 -21.12
N HIS A 98 14.91 -3.39 -21.12
CA HIS A 98 15.01 -2.19 -21.95
C HIS A 98 15.58 -2.47 -23.35
N HIS A 99 16.00 -3.70 -23.64
CA HIS A 99 16.68 -4.06 -24.89
C HIS A 99 15.77 -4.72 -25.93
N SER A 100 14.46 -4.82 -25.67
CA SER A 100 13.53 -5.38 -26.66
C SER A 100 13.40 -4.46 -27.88
N LEU A 101 13.24 -5.06 -29.07
CA LEU A 101 13.08 -4.32 -30.32
C LEU A 101 11.87 -3.37 -30.26
N GLU A 102 10.74 -3.85 -29.76
CA GLU A 102 9.52 -3.06 -29.61
C GLU A 102 9.72 -1.83 -28.70
N PHE A 103 10.51 -1.96 -27.63
CA PHE A 103 10.82 -0.85 -26.74
C PHE A 103 11.68 0.22 -27.46
N GLN A 104 12.66 -0.22 -28.25
CA GLN A 104 13.52 0.68 -29.02
C GLN A 104 12.76 1.38 -30.15
N GLU A 105 11.87 0.67 -30.85
CA GLU A 105 11.00 1.22 -31.89
C GLU A 105 10.06 2.29 -31.31
N LEU A 106 9.39 1.99 -30.20
CA LEU A 106 8.52 2.95 -29.53
C LEU A 106 9.28 4.21 -29.04
N CYS A 107 10.53 4.04 -28.56
CA CYS A 107 11.38 5.18 -28.23
C CYS A 107 11.66 6.07 -29.46
N LYS A 108 12.00 5.47 -30.60
CA LYS A 108 12.26 6.18 -31.86
C LYS A 108 11.00 6.93 -32.33
N GLU A 109 9.86 6.26 -32.39
CA GLU A 109 8.57 6.84 -32.78
C GLU A 109 8.18 8.01 -31.86
N SER A 110 8.52 7.93 -30.57
CA SER A 110 8.19 8.94 -29.57
C SER A 110 9.26 10.04 -29.41
N ASN A 111 10.29 10.11 -30.26
CA ASN A 111 11.41 11.05 -30.14
C ASN A 111 12.12 11.00 -28.77
N ILE A 112 12.33 9.78 -28.25
CA ILE A 112 13.04 9.50 -27.00
C ILE A 112 14.40 8.89 -27.33
N TYR A 113 15.47 9.52 -26.84
CA TYR A 113 16.80 8.90 -26.80
C TYR A 113 16.99 8.17 -25.48
N THR A 114 17.46 6.93 -25.55
CA THR A 114 17.84 6.15 -24.37
C THR A 114 19.33 6.29 -24.12
N LEU A 115 19.71 6.48 -22.86
CA LEU A 115 21.08 6.43 -22.39
C LEU A 115 21.17 5.43 -21.24
N CYS A 116 21.88 4.32 -21.47
CA CYS A 116 22.09 3.31 -20.44
C CYS A 116 23.28 3.69 -19.57
N MET A 117 23.12 3.64 -18.25
CA MET A 117 24.19 3.85 -17.30
C MET A 117 25.21 2.70 -17.34
N PRO A 118 26.51 2.96 -17.08
CA PRO A 118 27.49 1.90 -16.88
C PRO A 118 27.08 0.91 -15.79
N ALA A 119 27.50 -0.34 -15.91
CA ALA A 119 27.23 -1.36 -14.90
C ALA A 119 27.72 -0.91 -13.51
N HIS A 120 26.97 -1.27 -12.47
CA HIS A 120 27.27 -0.98 -11.07
C HIS A 120 27.39 0.51 -10.70
N SER A 121 26.89 1.42 -11.54
CA SER A 121 26.99 2.88 -11.31
C SER A 121 25.70 3.56 -10.81
N SER A 122 24.60 2.81 -10.60
CA SER A 122 23.30 3.36 -10.19
C SER A 122 23.38 4.22 -8.92
N HIS A 123 24.13 3.77 -7.92
CA HIS A 123 24.34 4.49 -6.67
C HIS A 123 25.05 5.86 -6.82
N LEU A 124 25.64 6.14 -7.99
CA LEU A 124 26.30 7.39 -8.33
C LEU A 124 25.50 8.22 -9.33
N LEU A 125 24.99 7.58 -10.38
CA LEU A 125 24.43 8.24 -11.56
C LEU A 125 22.90 8.23 -11.62
N GLN A 126 22.21 7.36 -10.87
CA GLN A 126 20.76 7.24 -10.94
C GLN A 126 20.11 8.17 -9.90
N PRO A 127 19.44 9.27 -10.30
CA PRO A 127 18.86 10.23 -9.35
C PRO A 127 17.86 9.56 -8.40
N LEU A 128 17.10 8.57 -8.88
CA LEU A 128 16.16 7.83 -8.04
C LEU A 128 16.86 7.16 -6.84
N ASP A 129 18.00 6.51 -7.06
CA ASP A 129 18.78 5.88 -5.97
C ASP A 129 19.51 6.91 -5.11
N VAL A 130 20.08 7.94 -5.73
CA VAL A 130 20.87 8.97 -5.04
C VAL A 130 20.02 9.79 -4.06
N GLY A 131 18.76 10.11 -4.41
CA GLY A 131 17.99 11.07 -3.63
C GLY A 131 16.52 10.75 -3.35
N CYS A 132 15.88 9.78 -4.01
CA CYS A 132 14.43 9.56 -3.86
C CYS A 132 14.10 8.27 -3.11
N PHE A 133 14.69 7.15 -3.49
CA PHE A 133 14.33 5.83 -2.95
C PHE A 133 14.72 5.64 -1.50
N SER A 134 15.84 6.20 -1.02
CA SER A 134 16.21 6.13 0.40
C SER A 134 15.21 6.87 1.30
N PRO A 135 14.86 8.14 1.04
CA PRO A 135 13.76 8.82 1.75
C PRO A 135 12.43 8.08 1.65
N MET A 136 12.05 7.57 0.47
CA MET A 136 10.82 6.81 0.26
C MET A 136 10.77 5.56 1.14
N LYS A 137 11.85 4.75 1.15
CA LYS A 137 11.97 3.55 1.98
C LYS A 137 11.80 3.88 3.47
N ARG A 138 12.44 4.97 3.95
CA ARG A 138 12.27 5.44 5.33
C ARG A 138 10.84 5.87 5.65
N ALA A 139 10.21 6.62 4.74
CA ALA A 139 8.82 7.06 4.91
C ALA A 139 7.88 5.85 4.95
N TYR A 140 8.04 4.90 4.02
CA TYR A 140 7.27 3.65 3.98
C TYR A 140 7.46 2.82 5.25
N SER A 141 8.69 2.68 5.76
CA SER A 141 8.93 2.00 7.04
C SER A 141 8.13 2.60 8.19
N ARG A 142 8.01 3.94 8.26
CA ARG A 142 7.19 4.61 9.28
C ARG A 142 5.70 4.32 9.12
N GLU A 143 5.20 4.25 7.89
CA GLU A 143 3.81 3.88 7.63
C GLU A 143 3.54 2.42 8.08
N ILE A 144 4.48 1.51 7.82
CA ILE A 144 4.37 0.11 8.29
C ILE A 144 4.46 0.02 9.82
N GLU A 145 5.37 0.77 10.46
CA GLU A 145 5.43 0.85 11.92
C GLU A 145 4.14 1.40 12.53
N ALA A 146 3.48 2.36 11.87
CA ALA A 146 2.17 2.84 12.27
C ALA A 146 1.10 1.74 12.19
N LEU A 147 1.05 0.99 11.08
CA LEU A 147 0.13 -0.15 10.93
C LEU A 147 0.38 -1.25 11.98
N MET A 148 1.65 -1.55 12.27
CA MET A 148 2.04 -2.52 13.30
C MET A 148 1.60 -2.08 14.70
N ARG A 149 1.66 -0.78 15.02
CA ARG A 149 1.12 -0.25 16.30
C ARG A 149 -0.39 -0.49 16.46
N TYR A 150 -1.11 -0.67 15.35
CA TYR A 150 -2.52 -1.03 15.33
C TYR A 150 -2.75 -2.54 15.14
N ASN A 151 -1.74 -3.36 15.46
CA ASN A 151 -1.76 -4.83 15.37
C ASN A 151 -2.04 -5.37 13.95
N ILE A 152 -1.82 -4.56 12.91
CA ILE A 152 -1.85 -4.99 11.51
C ILE A 152 -0.45 -5.51 11.16
N ASN A 153 -0.21 -6.77 11.47
CA ASN A 153 1.11 -7.40 11.32
C ASN A 153 1.32 -8.06 9.95
N HIS A 154 0.27 -8.13 9.12
CA HIS A 154 0.33 -8.66 7.76
C HIS A 154 -0.13 -7.60 6.77
N ILE A 155 0.81 -7.13 5.95
CA ILE A 155 0.59 -6.08 4.95
C ILE A 155 0.22 -6.75 3.63
N THR A 156 -1.04 -6.64 3.22
CA THR A 156 -1.47 -7.06 1.89
C THR A 156 -1.32 -5.90 0.90
N LYS A 157 -1.59 -6.14 -0.39
CA LYS A 157 -1.65 -5.10 -1.42
C LYS A 157 -2.60 -3.95 -1.06
N LEU A 158 -3.66 -4.22 -0.29
CA LEU A 158 -4.62 -3.20 0.14
C LEU A 158 -4.05 -2.26 1.21
N GLU A 159 -3.19 -2.76 2.10
CA GLU A 159 -2.44 -1.90 3.04
C GLU A 159 -1.24 -1.24 2.36
N PHE A 160 -0.59 -1.95 1.44
CA PHE A 160 0.57 -1.46 0.70
C PHE A 160 0.24 -0.20 -0.09
N LEU A 161 -0.85 -0.19 -0.88
CA LEU A 161 -1.18 0.92 -1.78
C LEU A 161 -1.27 2.29 -1.06
N PRO A 162 -2.08 2.46 0.01
CA PRO A 162 -2.15 3.74 0.72
C PRO A 162 -0.85 4.08 1.47
N ALA A 163 -0.17 3.09 2.07
CA ALA A 163 1.11 3.32 2.75
C ALA A 163 2.22 3.75 1.77
N PHE A 164 2.26 3.12 0.60
CA PHE A 164 3.18 3.47 -0.47
C PHE A 164 2.86 4.85 -1.05
N LYS A 165 1.58 5.19 -1.25
CA LYS A 165 1.17 6.55 -1.63
C LYS A 165 1.68 7.61 -0.65
N ALA A 166 1.41 7.43 0.64
CA ALA A 166 1.87 8.38 1.66
C ALA A 166 3.41 8.52 1.66
N ALA A 167 4.13 7.42 1.45
CA ALA A 167 5.58 7.43 1.34
C ALA A 167 6.08 8.12 0.07
N PHE A 168 5.45 7.85 -1.07
CA PHE A 168 5.76 8.42 -2.38
C PHE A 168 5.56 9.94 -2.36
N ASP A 169 4.40 10.41 -1.93
CA ASP A 169 4.05 11.84 -1.85
C ASP A 169 5.02 12.62 -0.94
N ARG A 170 5.49 12.00 0.15
CA ARG A 170 6.46 12.62 1.08
C ARG A 170 7.89 12.65 0.55
N SER A 171 8.25 11.79 -0.40
CA SER A 171 9.65 11.60 -0.83
C SER A 171 9.93 12.11 -2.24
N PHE A 172 8.97 12.01 -3.17
CA PHE A 172 9.10 12.48 -4.55
C PHE A 172 8.72 13.97 -4.68
N THR A 173 9.29 14.81 -3.81
CA THR A 173 9.12 16.26 -3.85
C THR A 173 10.03 16.89 -4.89
N SER A 174 9.64 18.05 -5.44
CA SER A 174 10.49 18.78 -6.39
C SER A 174 11.89 19.08 -5.83
N ALA A 175 11.98 19.46 -4.56
CA ALA A 175 13.26 19.71 -3.88
C ALA A 175 14.14 18.44 -3.83
N ASN A 176 13.58 17.29 -3.45
CA ASN A 176 14.33 16.03 -3.40
C ASN A 176 14.78 15.59 -4.79
N ILE A 177 13.91 15.71 -5.79
CA ILE A 177 14.22 15.34 -7.18
C ILE A 177 15.34 16.22 -7.73
N CYS A 178 15.22 17.55 -7.62
CA CYS A 178 16.27 18.48 -8.07
C CYS A 178 17.60 18.21 -7.34
N SER A 179 17.56 17.98 -6.03
CA SER A 179 18.75 17.61 -5.26
C SER A 179 19.34 16.27 -5.71
N ALA A 180 18.51 15.31 -6.12
CA ALA A 180 18.94 14.02 -6.61
C ALA A 180 19.68 14.13 -7.95
N PHE A 181 19.15 14.93 -8.88
CA PHE A 181 19.83 15.21 -10.16
C PHE A 181 21.16 15.93 -9.97
N ARG A 182 21.21 16.89 -9.04
CA ARG A 182 22.47 17.55 -8.65
C ARG A 182 23.45 16.56 -8.03
N GLY A 183 22.98 15.70 -7.13
CA GLY A 183 23.79 14.68 -6.47
C GLY A 183 24.36 13.65 -7.45
N ALA A 184 23.61 13.33 -8.51
CA ALA A 184 24.04 12.48 -9.61
C ALA A 184 24.92 13.20 -10.65
N GLY A 185 25.13 14.51 -10.50
CA GLY A 185 25.92 15.32 -11.43
C GLY A 185 25.30 15.45 -12.83
N LEU A 186 24.00 15.23 -12.97
CA LEU A 186 23.29 15.27 -14.26
C LEU A 186 22.63 16.62 -14.54
N ALA A 187 22.20 17.34 -13.50
CA ALA A 187 21.65 18.69 -13.64
C ALA A 187 21.97 19.57 -12.41
N PRO A 188 22.85 20.59 -12.54
CA PRO A 188 23.70 20.86 -13.70
C PRO A 188 24.68 19.70 -13.97
N LEU A 189 25.18 19.59 -15.20
CA LEU A 189 26.15 18.56 -15.57
C LEU A 189 27.48 18.82 -14.84
N GLN A 190 27.84 17.93 -13.91
CA GLN A 190 29.05 18.03 -13.07
C GLN A 190 29.78 16.69 -13.00
N PRO A 191 30.49 16.28 -14.07
CA PRO A 191 31.16 14.98 -14.13
C PRO A 191 32.23 14.82 -13.04
N ASP A 192 33.00 15.87 -12.77
CA ASP A 192 34.11 15.83 -11.80
C ASP A 192 33.64 15.53 -10.38
N ALA A 193 32.47 16.07 -9.99
CA ALA A 193 31.88 15.84 -8.67
C ALA A 193 31.39 14.38 -8.48
N VAL A 194 31.09 13.69 -9.58
CA VAL A 194 30.75 12.26 -9.56
C VAL A 194 32.03 11.43 -9.55
N LEU A 195 32.99 11.74 -10.42
CA LEU A 195 34.27 11.04 -10.52
C LEU A 195 35.07 11.12 -9.21
N SER A 196 35.01 12.24 -8.49
CA SER A 196 35.68 12.37 -7.19
C SER A 196 35.17 11.38 -6.14
N LYS A 197 33.95 10.85 -6.27
CA LYS A 197 33.38 9.85 -5.34
C LYS A 197 33.96 8.45 -5.54
N LEU A 198 34.59 8.18 -6.69
CA LEU A 198 35.26 6.91 -6.96
C LEU A 198 36.56 6.77 -6.15
N ASN A 199 37.14 7.89 -5.70
CA ASN A 199 38.30 7.92 -4.83
C ASN A 199 37.88 7.70 -3.36
N VAL A 200 37.61 6.45 -3.01
CA VAL A 200 37.18 6.08 -1.65
C VAL A 200 38.36 6.12 -0.68
N GLN A 201 38.43 7.18 0.14
CA GLN A 201 39.22 7.14 1.37
C GLN A 201 38.36 6.56 2.49
N LEU A 202 38.70 5.33 2.92
CA LEU A 202 38.06 4.70 4.08
C LEU A 202 38.38 5.52 5.34
N ARG A 203 37.38 6.22 5.88
CA ARG A 203 37.46 6.83 7.22
C ARG A 203 36.82 5.89 8.23
N THR A 204 37.61 5.40 9.17
CA THR A 204 37.12 4.67 10.33
C THR A 204 36.35 5.64 11.22
N PRO A 205 35.07 5.39 11.57
CA PRO A 205 34.35 6.21 12.54
C PRO A 205 35.11 6.18 13.87
N THR A 206 35.35 7.34 14.47
CA THR A 206 35.86 7.44 15.84
C THR A 206 34.86 6.75 16.78
N PRO A 207 35.29 5.81 17.64
CA PRO A 207 34.38 5.16 18.57
C PRO A 207 33.71 6.21 19.47
N PRO A 208 32.40 6.10 19.72
CA PRO A 208 31.74 6.98 20.66
C PRO A 208 32.35 6.80 22.05
N ALA A 209 32.66 7.92 22.72
CA ALA A 209 33.11 7.92 24.10
C ALA A 209 32.08 7.19 24.99
N ALA A 210 32.57 6.36 25.90
CA ALA A 210 31.75 5.63 26.85
C ALA A 210 30.88 6.61 27.65
N LEU A 211 29.55 6.44 27.56
CA LEU A 211 28.61 7.15 28.40
C LEU A 211 28.75 6.62 29.84
N ALA A 212 28.92 7.54 30.79
CA ALA A 212 28.87 7.25 32.22
C ALA A 212 27.52 6.63 32.61
N GLU A 213 27.55 5.70 33.55
CA GLU A 213 26.34 5.10 34.11
C GLU A 213 25.45 6.17 34.77
N PRO A 214 24.12 6.11 34.59
CA PRO A 214 23.22 7.04 35.25
C PRO A 214 23.19 6.75 36.77
N PRO A 215 23.12 7.79 37.63
CA PRO A 215 22.85 7.61 39.04
C PRO A 215 21.48 6.96 39.25
N TRP A 216 21.36 6.16 40.31
CA TRP A 216 20.13 5.52 40.78
C TRP A 216 18.90 6.46 40.75
N GLU A 217 17.84 6.04 40.06
CA GLU A 217 16.57 6.77 39.94
C GLU A 217 15.51 6.30 40.96
N ALA A 218 14.80 7.25 41.57
CA ALA A 218 13.63 7.00 42.40
C ALA A 218 12.45 6.45 41.56
N ARG A 219 11.76 5.42 42.06
CA ARG A 219 10.75 4.68 41.29
C ARG A 219 9.36 5.33 41.33
N THR A 220 8.88 5.72 40.15
CA THR A 220 7.49 6.15 39.90
C THR A 220 6.51 4.98 40.07
N PRO A 221 5.32 5.19 40.66
CA PRO A 221 4.27 4.17 40.70
C PRO A 221 3.93 3.68 39.31
N SER A 222 3.93 2.37 39.14
CA SER A 222 3.64 1.68 37.87
C SER A 222 2.25 1.03 37.85
N ASN A 223 1.59 0.95 39.00
CA ASN A 223 0.28 0.31 39.15
C ASN A 223 -0.55 0.92 40.29
N VAL A 224 -1.84 0.58 40.32
CA VAL A 224 -2.82 1.12 41.28
C VAL A 224 -2.42 0.83 42.73
N ARG A 225 -1.86 -0.36 43.02
CA ARG A 225 -1.42 -0.73 44.38
C ARG A 225 -0.24 0.14 44.84
N GLU A 226 0.71 0.42 43.96
CA GLU A 226 1.83 1.32 44.26
C GLU A 226 1.36 2.76 44.47
N LEU A 227 0.37 3.21 43.71
CA LEU A 227 -0.26 4.53 43.88
C LEU A 227 -0.98 4.64 45.24
N GLU A 228 -1.75 3.63 45.62
CA GLU A 228 -2.44 3.55 46.92
C GLU A 228 -1.45 3.53 48.08
N ALA A 229 -0.35 2.76 47.96
CA ALA A 229 0.70 2.71 48.95
C ALA A 229 1.42 4.06 49.11
N GLN A 230 1.75 4.74 48.00
CA GLN A 230 2.37 6.08 48.07
C GLN A 230 1.41 7.14 48.62
N SER A 231 0.13 7.11 48.24
CA SER A 231 -0.89 8.01 48.77
C SER A 231 -1.05 7.87 50.29
N THR A 232 -1.07 6.62 50.78
CA THR A 232 -1.12 6.31 52.22
C THR A 232 0.14 6.82 52.94
N LEU A 233 1.31 6.61 52.36
CA LEU A 233 2.59 7.07 52.89
C LEU A 233 2.69 8.62 52.96
N ILE A 234 2.18 9.33 51.96
CA ILE A 234 2.07 10.80 51.98
C ILE A 234 1.14 11.25 53.10
N ARG A 235 -0.04 10.64 53.22
CA ARG A 235 -1.04 10.95 54.27
C ARG A 235 -0.46 10.79 55.67
N ASP A 236 0.29 9.71 55.91
CA ASP A 236 0.90 9.43 57.21
C ASP A 236 2.10 10.33 57.52
N ARG A 237 2.84 10.79 56.49
CA ARG A 237 3.92 11.78 56.65
C ARG A 237 3.35 13.17 56.98
N VAL A 238 2.28 13.59 56.31
CA VAL A 238 1.58 14.85 56.62
C VAL A 238 1.03 14.84 58.04
N ARG A 239 0.37 13.75 58.47
CA ARG A 239 -0.18 13.61 59.83
C ARG A 239 0.87 13.66 60.94
N ARG A 240 2.09 13.17 60.68
CA ARG A 240 3.19 13.14 61.66
C ARG A 240 4.10 14.35 61.59
N HIS A 241 3.87 15.27 60.66
CA HIS A 241 4.71 16.44 60.46
C HIS A 241 4.47 17.47 61.57
N LYS A 242 5.48 17.68 62.43
CA LYS A 242 5.34 18.56 63.61
C LYS A 242 6.14 19.87 63.56
N SER A 243 7.02 20.10 62.57
CA SER A 243 7.73 21.39 62.27
C SER A 243 9.06 21.25 61.48
N SER A 244 9.46 20.06 61.02
CA SER A 244 10.68 19.87 60.21
C SER A 244 10.53 20.34 58.74
N SER A 245 11.58 20.32 57.93
CA SER A 245 11.51 20.70 56.49
C SER A 245 10.46 19.87 55.71
N PRO A 246 9.58 20.49 54.89
CA PRO A 246 8.55 19.80 54.12
C PRO A 246 9.08 19.11 52.84
N ALA A 247 10.38 19.20 52.56
CA ALA A 247 10.99 18.71 51.32
C ALA A 247 10.63 17.24 50.99
N SER A 248 10.59 16.37 51.99
CA SER A 248 10.25 14.94 51.81
C SER A 248 8.77 14.71 51.42
N ILE A 249 7.88 15.60 51.83
CA ILE A 249 6.45 15.55 51.48
C ILE A 249 6.25 16.12 50.08
N ILE A 250 6.90 17.25 49.77
CA ILE A 250 6.87 17.87 48.44
C ILE A 250 7.39 16.88 47.39
N GLU A 251 8.50 16.19 47.67
CA GLU A 251 9.04 15.18 46.77
C GLU A 251 8.05 14.03 46.53
N ALA A 252 7.41 13.52 47.58
CA ALA A 252 6.43 12.45 47.44
C ALA A 252 5.18 12.89 46.63
N ILE A 253 4.71 14.13 46.81
CA ILE A 253 3.64 14.72 46.00
C ILE A 253 4.08 14.84 44.53
N HIS A 254 5.31 15.27 44.29
CA HIS A 254 5.86 15.38 42.93
C HIS A 254 5.96 14.02 42.24
N GLN A 255 6.34 12.97 42.95
CA GLN A 255 6.35 11.59 42.43
C GLN A 255 4.94 11.09 42.11
N LEU A 256 3.96 11.37 42.95
CA LEU A 256 2.57 11.02 42.71
C LEU A 256 2.01 11.77 41.48
N LYS A 257 2.33 13.06 41.35
CA LYS A 257 1.98 13.86 40.16
C LYS A 257 2.56 13.25 38.89
N LYS A 258 3.87 12.94 38.85
CA LYS A 258 4.52 12.31 37.70
C LYS A 258 3.91 10.94 37.36
N GLY A 259 3.63 10.12 38.37
CA GLY A 259 2.95 8.84 38.18
C GLY A 259 1.56 8.99 37.57
N ALA A 260 0.77 9.95 38.07
CA ALA A 260 -0.55 10.25 37.51
C ALA A 260 -0.46 10.76 36.06
N GLU A 261 0.48 11.65 35.75
CA GLU A 261 0.71 12.14 34.37
C GLU A 261 1.04 10.99 33.41
N VAL A 262 1.96 10.09 33.79
CA VAL A 262 2.33 8.91 32.98
C VAL A 262 1.13 7.98 32.80
N MET A 263 0.35 7.71 33.85
CA MET A 263 -0.85 6.89 33.76
C MET A 263 -1.93 7.52 32.87
N MET A 264 -2.13 8.83 32.95
CA MET A 264 -3.10 9.55 32.12
C MET A 264 -2.72 9.51 30.64
N LEU A 265 -1.45 9.79 30.32
CA LEU A 265 -0.92 9.67 28.97
C LEU A 265 -1.00 8.23 28.45
N SER A 266 -0.68 7.24 29.29
CA SER A 266 -0.82 5.83 28.95
C SER A 266 -2.28 5.45 28.67
N ALA A 267 -3.23 5.93 29.47
CA ALA A 267 -4.65 5.71 29.27
C ALA A 267 -5.17 6.34 27.97
N GLU A 268 -4.66 7.52 27.60
CA GLU A 268 -4.97 8.16 26.32
C GLU A 268 -4.42 7.35 25.14
N LEU A 269 -3.15 6.93 25.20
CA LEU A 269 -2.56 6.05 24.19
C LEU A 269 -3.32 4.72 24.05
N MET A 270 -3.77 4.13 25.17
CA MET A 270 -4.59 2.91 25.15
C MET A 270 -5.96 3.17 24.51
N ARG A 271 -6.63 4.29 24.81
CA ARG A 271 -7.91 4.67 24.18
C ARG A 271 -7.77 4.84 22.66
N ASP A 272 -6.71 5.49 22.21
CA ASP A 272 -6.40 5.63 20.79
C ASP A 272 -6.12 4.28 20.13
N GLN A 273 -5.34 3.40 20.79
CA GLN A 273 -5.09 2.05 20.30
C GLN A 273 -6.37 1.23 20.17
N ILE A 274 -7.25 1.23 21.17
CA ILE A 274 -8.54 0.52 21.13
C ILE A 274 -9.39 1.03 19.96
N THR A 275 -9.52 2.35 19.83
CA THR A 275 -10.30 2.96 18.74
C THR A 275 -9.77 2.57 17.35
N CYS A 276 -8.45 2.59 17.17
CA CYS A 276 -7.83 2.18 15.92
C CYS A 276 -7.97 0.67 15.66
N LEU A 277 -7.83 -0.16 16.70
CA LEU A 277 -8.03 -1.62 16.61
C LEU A 277 -9.47 -1.96 16.21
N GLU A 278 -10.47 -1.29 16.78
CA GLU A 278 -11.87 -1.47 16.41
C GLU A 278 -12.12 -1.12 14.95
N ARG A 279 -11.58 0.00 14.47
CA ARG A 279 -11.66 0.40 13.05
C ARG A 279 -10.99 -0.63 12.14
N ALA A 280 -9.77 -1.07 12.48
CA ALA A 280 -9.01 -2.05 11.72
C ALA A 280 -9.72 -3.41 11.68
N ASN A 281 -10.24 -3.87 12.82
CA ASN A 281 -10.97 -5.13 12.92
C ASN A 281 -12.26 -5.06 12.08
N LYS A 282 -13.02 -3.98 12.17
CA LYS A 282 -14.23 -3.76 11.33
C LYS A 282 -13.90 -3.80 9.84
N ALA A 283 -12.81 -3.17 9.41
CA ALA A 283 -12.35 -3.21 8.03
C ALA A 283 -11.93 -4.64 7.61
N ALA A 284 -11.17 -5.34 8.45
CA ALA A 284 -10.76 -6.72 8.22
C ALA A 284 -11.95 -7.69 8.14
N THR A 285 -12.95 -7.56 9.02
CA THR A 285 -14.17 -8.37 8.97
C THR A 285 -14.94 -8.15 7.67
N LYS A 286 -15.15 -6.89 7.27
CA LYS A 286 -15.79 -6.57 5.98
C LYS A 286 -15.04 -7.20 4.80
N ARG A 287 -13.71 -7.17 4.81
CA ARG A 287 -12.88 -7.80 3.77
C ARG A 287 -12.98 -9.32 3.75
N ARG A 288 -13.01 -9.98 4.92
CA ARG A 288 -13.19 -11.44 5.03
C ARG A 288 -14.54 -11.90 4.49
N GLN A 289 -15.59 -11.09 4.64
CA GLN A 289 -16.93 -11.39 4.14
C GLN A 289 -17.07 -11.17 2.62
N ARG A 290 -16.18 -10.40 2.00
CA ARG A 290 -16.24 -10.11 0.55
C ARG A 290 -15.70 -11.26 -0.28
N LYS A 291 -16.41 -11.59 -1.36
CA LYS A 291 -15.90 -12.50 -2.40
C LYS A 291 -14.79 -11.78 -3.19
N LYS A 292 -13.65 -12.45 -3.41
CA LYS A 292 -12.56 -11.95 -4.26
C LYS A 292 -13.00 -11.90 -5.72
N LYS A 293 -13.58 -10.78 -6.17
CA LYS A 293 -13.99 -10.59 -7.56
C LYS A 293 -12.79 -10.21 -8.42
N ARG A 294 -12.56 -10.97 -9.49
CA ARG A 294 -11.53 -10.73 -10.50
C ARG A 294 -12.09 -9.77 -11.55
N ILE A 295 -11.33 -8.75 -11.93
CA ILE A 295 -11.74 -7.79 -12.97
C ILE A 295 -11.30 -8.30 -14.34
N GLN A 296 -10.01 -8.56 -14.49
CA GLN A 296 -9.34 -8.86 -15.75
C GLN A 296 -8.12 -9.74 -15.51
N LYS A 297 -7.79 -10.58 -16.51
CA LYS A 297 -6.57 -11.38 -16.55
C LYS A 297 -5.48 -10.58 -17.28
N ARG A 298 -4.27 -10.53 -16.72
CA ARG A 298 -3.00 -10.02 -17.30
C ARG A 298 -3.13 -8.77 -18.20
N ARG A 299 -2.64 -7.63 -17.70
CA ARG A 299 -2.36 -6.36 -18.41
C ARG A 299 -2.06 -5.28 -17.37
N THR A 300 -1.58 -4.13 -17.81
CA THR A 300 -1.64 -2.90 -17.02
C THR A 300 -3.04 -2.28 -17.05
N LEU A 301 -3.49 -1.80 -15.90
CA LEU A 301 -4.66 -0.95 -15.76
C LEU A 301 -4.28 0.25 -14.89
N THR A 302 -4.69 1.44 -15.31
CA THR A 302 -4.71 2.57 -14.38
C THR A 302 -5.81 2.38 -13.35
N LYS A 303 -5.65 3.01 -12.19
CA LYS A 303 -6.67 3.04 -11.14
C LYS A 303 -8.02 3.50 -11.70
N GLY A 304 -8.02 4.55 -12.53
CA GLY A 304 -9.20 5.11 -13.16
C GLY A 304 -9.88 4.14 -14.12
N GLU A 305 -9.13 3.49 -15.01
CA GLU A 305 -9.68 2.47 -15.92
C GLU A 305 -10.30 1.30 -15.14
N GLY A 306 -9.66 0.87 -14.05
CA GLY A 306 -10.21 -0.19 -13.21
C GLY A 306 -11.50 0.20 -12.49
N GLU A 307 -11.62 1.46 -12.04
CA GLU A 307 -12.87 2.02 -11.51
C GLU A 307 -13.97 2.06 -12.58
N ASP A 308 -13.65 2.51 -13.79
CA ASP A 308 -14.61 2.61 -14.90
C ASP A 308 -15.13 1.22 -15.31
N ILE A 309 -14.25 0.21 -15.38
CA ILE A 309 -14.65 -1.18 -15.65
C ILE A 309 -15.60 -1.72 -14.58
N LEU A 310 -15.38 -1.37 -13.31
CA LEU A 310 -16.24 -1.80 -12.21
C LEU A 310 -17.61 -1.11 -12.28
N ALA A 311 -17.62 0.20 -12.53
CA ALA A 311 -18.86 0.96 -12.71
C ALA A 311 -19.69 0.43 -13.87
N GLN A 312 -19.05 0.12 -15.01
CA GLN A 312 -19.74 -0.46 -16.17
C GLN A 312 -20.36 -1.82 -15.84
N LYS A 313 -19.60 -2.70 -15.17
CA LYS A 313 -20.12 -4.02 -14.76
C LYS A 313 -21.30 -3.92 -13.79
N GLU A 314 -21.30 -2.92 -12.90
CA GLU A 314 -22.42 -2.67 -12.00
C GLU A 314 -23.66 -2.18 -12.76
N ALA A 315 -23.47 -1.26 -13.71
CA ALA A 315 -24.55 -0.77 -14.58
C ALA A 315 -25.16 -1.92 -15.41
N ASP A 316 -24.34 -2.76 -16.02
CA ASP A 316 -24.79 -3.90 -16.83
C ASP A 316 -25.61 -4.89 -15.99
N GLN A 317 -25.17 -5.18 -14.76
CA GLN A 317 -25.90 -6.04 -13.82
C GLN A 317 -27.26 -5.46 -13.42
N GLN A 318 -27.34 -4.14 -13.23
CA GLN A 318 -28.61 -3.47 -12.93
C GLN A 318 -29.56 -3.53 -14.14
N ILE A 319 -29.04 -3.38 -15.36
CA ILE A 319 -29.83 -3.49 -16.59
C ILE A 319 -30.37 -4.91 -16.76
N GLU A 320 -29.53 -5.94 -16.62
CA GLU A 320 -29.96 -7.33 -16.69
C GLU A 320 -31.04 -7.65 -15.65
N HIS A 321 -30.87 -7.17 -14.41
CA HIS A 321 -31.85 -7.39 -13.34
C HIS A 321 -33.20 -6.74 -13.66
N LYS A 322 -33.20 -5.49 -14.17
CA LYS A 322 -34.41 -4.80 -14.61
C LYS A 322 -35.07 -5.50 -15.80
N GLN A 323 -34.30 -6.02 -16.76
CA GLN A 323 -34.83 -6.78 -17.88
C GLN A 323 -35.49 -8.09 -17.44
N ARG A 324 -34.90 -8.81 -16.47
CA ARG A 324 -35.50 -10.03 -15.90
C ARG A 324 -36.82 -9.71 -15.18
N GLN A 325 -36.86 -8.66 -14.37
CA GLN A 325 -38.09 -8.23 -13.69
C GLN A 325 -39.16 -7.70 -14.66
N GLY A 326 -38.75 -7.03 -15.74
CA GLY A 326 -39.65 -6.59 -16.80
C GLY A 326 -40.21 -7.75 -17.63
N GLY A 327 -39.39 -8.76 -17.92
CA GLY A 327 -39.79 -10.00 -18.59
C GLY A 327 -40.76 -10.84 -17.75
N GLU A 328 -40.56 -10.89 -16.44
CA GLU A 328 -41.52 -11.53 -15.51
C GLU A 328 -42.88 -10.81 -15.45
N ARG A 329 -42.91 -9.49 -15.66
CA ARG A 329 -44.18 -8.71 -15.71
C ARG A 329 -44.92 -8.81 -17.05
N LEU A 330 -44.21 -9.07 -18.16
CA LEU A 330 -44.81 -9.23 -19.50
C LEU A 330 -45.03 -10.72 -19.89
N GLY A 331 -44.57 -11.66 -19.06
CA GLY A 331 -44.77 -13.09 -19.24
C GLY A 331 -46.16 -13.55 -18.81
N LEU A 332 -47.11 -13.53 -19.74
CA LEU A 332 -48.27 -14.44 -19.70
C LEU A 332 -47.76 -15.83 -19.34
N SER A 333 -48.24 -16.37 -18.23
CA SER A 333 -48.00 -17.73 -17.77
C SER A 333 -48.26 -18.70 -18.94
N ARG A 334 -47.20 -19.20 -19.59
CA ARG A 334 -47.28 -20.44 -20.36
C ARG A 334 -47.43 -21.57 -19.35
N GLN A 335 -48.64 -21.69 -18.76
CA GLN A 335 -49.08 -22.94 -18.18
C GLN A 335 -48.96 -23.99 -19.29
N ALA A 336 -47.96 -24.85 -19.19
CA ALA A 336 -47.84 -26.01 -20.04
C ALA A 336 -49.16 -26.79 -19.91
N ILE A 337 -49.98 -26.77 -20.96
CA ILE A 337 -51.29 -27.41 -20.96
C ILE A 337 -51.04 -28.91 -20.75
N ALA A 338 -51.33 -29.39 -19.54
CA ALA A 338 -51.06 -30.77 -19.16
C ALA A 338 -51.84 -31.72 -20.09
N ARG A 339 -51.11 -32.62 -20.75
CA ARG A 339 -51.68 -33.67 -21.62
C ARG A 339 -51.97 -34.91 -20.79
N CYS A 340 -53.10 -35.57 -21.07
CA CYS A 340 -53.44 -36.86 -20.48
C CYS A 340 -52.33 -37.88 -20.77
N ARG A 341 -51.80 -38.59 -19.76
CA ARG A 341 -50.71 -39.55 -20.00
C ARG A 341 -51.15 -40.80 -20.77
N ARG A 342 -52.45 -41.12 -20.79
CA ARG A 342 -53.00 -42.26 -21.54
C ARG A 342 -53.19 -41.96 -23.03
N CYS A 343 -53.82 -40.83 -23.39
CA CYS A 343 -54.17 -40.52 -24.79
C CYS A 343 -53.44 -39.29 -25.38
N ARG A 344 -52.61 -38.60 -24.59
CA ARG A 344 -51.87 -37.38 -24.96
C ARG A 344 -52.71 -36.17 -25.40
N GLU A 345 -54.03 -36.21 -25.22
CA GLU A 345 -54.93 -35.07 -25.48
C GLU A 345 -54.90 -34.05 -24.33
N THR A 346 -55.15 -32.78 -24.65
CA THR A 346 -55.29 -31.68 -23.69
C THR A 346 -56.77 -31.45 -23.40
N ARG A 347 -57.20 -31.56 -22.12
CA ARG A 347 -58.53 -31.19 -21.53
C ARG A 347 -58.93 -32.07 -20.34
N HIS A 348 -58.32 -33.24 -20.16
CA HIS A 348 -58.62 -34.17 -19.07
C HIS A 348 -57.34 -34.86 -18.59
N ASN A 349 -57.40 -35.55 -17.44
CA ASN A 349 -56.25 -36.26 -16.86
C ASN A 349 -56.44 -37.79 -16.96
N SER A 350 -55.38 -38.55 -16.67
CA SER A 350 -55.38 -40.01 -16.84
C SER A 350 -56.46 -40.75 -16.02
N ARG A 351 -56.98 -40.14 -14.94
CA ARG A 351 -58.02 -40.71 -14.08
C ARG A 351 -59.43 -40.57 -14.66
N THR A 352 -59.62 -39.64 -15.59
CA THR A 352 -60.90 -39.35 -16.25
C THR A 352 -60.90 -39.73 -17.74
N CYS A 353 -59.83 -40.40 -18.18
CA CYS A 353 -59.65 -40.84 -19.57
C CYS A 353 -60.52 -42.06 -19.87
N LYS A 354 -61.50 -41.89 -20.76
CA LYS A 354 -62.46 -42.93 -21.19
C LYS A 354 -61.92 -43.89 -22.28
N LYS A 355 -60.63 -43.78 -22.64
CA LYS A 355 -59.98 -44.71 -23.59
C LYS A 355 -59.33 -45.84 -22.80
N ASP A 356 -59.85 -47.06 -22.92
CA ASP A 356 -59.29 -48.26 -22.32
C ASP A 356 -58.02 -48.68 -23.06
N ALA A 357 -57.02 -49.13 -22.29
CA ALA A 357 -55.75 -49.60 -22.82
C ALA A 357 -55.98 -50.94 -23.52
N VAL A 358 -55.71 -51.01 -24.82
CA VAL A 358 -55.65 -52.28 -25.53
C VAL A 358 -54.36 -52.98 -25.09
N ASP A 359 -54.51 -54.07 -24.33
CA ASP A 359 -53.41 -54.98 -24.01
C ASP A 359 -52.82 -55.53 -25.30
N THR A 360 -51.51 -55.42 -25.46
CA THR A 360 -50.76 -56.19 -26.45
C THR A 360 -49.61 -56.87 -25.73
N ILE A 361 -49.57 -58.19 -25.91
CA ILE A 361 -48.68 -59.21 -25.32
C ILE A 361 -47.20 -58.84 -25.45
#